data_AF-A0AAV5K9F3-F1
#
_entry.id   AF-A0AAV5K9F3-F1
#
_cell.length_a   1.000
_cell.length_b   1.000
_cell.length_c   1.000
_cell.angle_alpha   90.00
_cell.angle_beta   90.00
_cell.angle_gamma   90.00
#
_symmetry.space_group_name_H-M   'P 1'
#
loop_
_entity.id
_entity.type
_entity.pdbx_description
1 polymer ?
#
loop_
_entity_poly.entity_id
_entity_poly.type
_entity_poly.pdbx_seq_one_letter_code
_entity_poly.pdbx_strand_id
1 'polypeptide(L)'
;MGFSMQPYGIQAMLKEGHKHLSGLEEAVLKNIDACKELSAITRTSLGPNGMNKMVINHLDKLFVTNDAASIVNALEVQRPAAKILVLAGKAQQEEIGDGDNLTVSFSGELLQNAEEPN
;
A
#
# COMPACT_ATOMS: atom_id res chain seq x y z
N MET A 1 -17.42 -39.78 -18.40
CA MET A 1 -18.44 -38.71 -18.40
C MET A 1 -17.98 -37.64 -17.44
N GLY A 2 -17.77 -36.43 -17.95
CA GLY A 2 -17.28 -35.28 -17.20
C GLY A 2 -16.51 -34.34 -18.11
N PHE A 3 -17.15 -33.86 -19.18
CA PHE A 3 -16.59 -32.76 -19.98
C PHE A 3 -16.60 -31.52 -19.09
N SER A 4 -15.46 -31.19 -18.49
CA SER A 4 -15.24 -29.91 -17.85
C SER A 4 -15.36 -28.85 -18.95
N MET A 5 -16.46 -28.10 -18.95
CA MET A 5 -16.61 -26.90 -19.77
C MET A 5 -15.39 -26.01 -19.51
N GLN A 6 -14.54 -25.84 -20.53
CA GLN A 6 -13.50 -24.83 -20.46
C GLN A 6 -14.18 -23.49 -20.18
N PRO A 7 -13.70 -22.69 -19.22
CA PRO A 7 -14.19 -21.32 -19.08
C PRO A 7 -14.03 -20.67 -20.46
N TYR A 8 -15.08 -20.07 -21.02
CA TYR A 8 -14.97 -19.27 -22.23
C TYR A 8 -14.94 -17.79 -21.81
N GLY A 9 -14.06 -16.98 -22.40
CA GLY A 9 -13.91 -15.55 -22.09
C GLY A 9 -12.56 -15.19 -21.46
N ILE A 10 -12.42 -13.97 -20.93
CA ILE A 10 -11.15 -13.43 -20.40
C ILE A 10 -10.51 -14.36 -19.37
N GLN A 11 -11.31 -15.04 -18.53
CA GLN A 11 -10.78 -15.98 -17.53
C GLN A 11 -10.13 -17.23 -18.13
N ALA A 12 -10.49 -17.62 -19.35
CA ALA A 12 -9.87 -18.73 -20.08
C ALA A 12 -8.46 -18.42 -20.58
N MET A 13 -8.19 -17.14 -20.83
CA MET A 13 -6.92 -16.65 -21.36
C MET A 13 -5.90 -16.37 -20.24
N LEU A 14 -6.33 -16.39 -18.99
CA LEU A 14 -5.49 -16.18 -17.82
C LEU A 14 -4.87 -17.52 -17.38
N LYS A 15 -3.60 -17.50 -16.98
CA LYS A 15 -2.92 -18.64 -16.32
C LYS A 15 -3.73 -19.17 -15.12
N GLU A 16 -3.61 -20.47 -14.89
CA GLU A 16 -4.21 -21.12 -13.72
C GLU A 16 -3.75 -20.48 -12.41
N GLY A 17 -4.68 -20.31 -11.46
CA GLY A 17 -4.45 -19.70 -10.16
C GLY A 17 -4.53 -18.17 -10.11
N HIS A 18 -4.83 -17.48 -11.22
CA HIS A 18 -5.02 -16.03 -11.18
C HIS A 18 -6.28 -15.62 -10.41
N LYS A 19 -6.12 -14.63 -9.54
CA LYS A 19 -7.23 -13.92 -8.90
C LYS A 19 -7.52 -12.66 -9.70
N HIS A 20 -8.63 -12.66 -10.43
CA HIS A 20 -9.12 -11.48 -11.12
C HIS A 20 -10.30 -10.91 -10.32
N LEU A 21 -10.12 -9.70 -9.81
CA LEU A 21 -11.18 -8.91 -9.20
C LEU A 21 -11.57 -7.82 -10.20
N SER A 22 -12.86 -7.67 -10.44
CA SER A 22 -13.41 -6.70 -11.39
C SER A 22 -14.66 -6.07 -10.80
N GLY A 23 -14.89 -4.80 -11.11
CA GLY A 23 -15.94 -3.97 -10.53
C GLY A 23 -15.35 -2.70 -9.91
N LEU A 24 -16.09 -1.60 -10.05
CA LEU A 24 -15.66 -0.29 -9.56
C LEU A 24 -15.51 -0.33 -8.04
N GLU A 25 -16.54 -0.78 -7.31
CA GLU A 25 -16.52 -0.81 -5.85
C GLU A 25 -15.50 -1.80 -5.29
N GLU A 26 -15.52 -3.07 -5.71
CA GLU A 26 -14.67 -4.08 -5.05
C GLU A 26 -13.16 -3.85 -5.28
N ALA A 27 -12.77 -3.48 -6.50
CA ALA A 27 -11.36 -3.25 -6.81
C ALA A 27 -10.84 -1.94 -6.21
N VAL A 28 -11.65 -0.87 -6.24
CA VAL A 28 -11.24 0.44 -5.71
C VAL A 28 -11.16 0.40 -4.19
N LEU A 29 -12.18 -0.14 -3.50
CA LEU A 29 -12.19 -0.21 -2.03
C LEU A 29 -11.00 -1.01 -1.49
N LYS A 30 -10.70 -2.18 -2.09
CA LYS A 30 -9.52 -2.98 -1.70
C LYS A 30 -8.19 -2.26 -1.91
N ASN A 31 -8.12 -1.38 -2.91
CA ASN A 31 -6.93 -0.57 -3.16
C ASN A 31 -6.82 0.57 -2.13
N ILE A 32 -7.94 1.23 -1.83
CA ILE A 32 -8.03 2.28 -0.80
C ILE A 32 -7.64 1.72 0.57
N ASP A 33 -8.18 0.57 0.96
CA ASP A 33 -7.86 -0.09 2.23
C ASP A 33 -6.37 -0.39 2.37
N ALA A 34 -5.73 -0.91 1.33
CA ALA A 34 -4.29 -1.16 1.34
C ALA A 34 -3.47 0.12 1.57
N CYS A 35 -3.92 1.25 1.00
CA CYS A 35 -3.28 2.55 1.20
C CYS A 35 -3.55 3.13 2.60
N LYS A 36 -4.77 2.94 3.12
CA LYS A 36 -5.15 3.34 4.50
C LYS A 36 -4.32 2.60 5.54
N GLU A 37 -4.16 1.29 5.37
CA GLU A 37 -3.30 0.48 6.25
C GLU A 37 -1.86 0.99 6.27
N LEU A 38 -1.29 1.28 5.10
CA LEU A 38 0.08 1.82 4.99
C LEU A 38 0.19 3.20 5.67
N SER A 39 -0.78 4.09 5.44
CA SER A 39 -0.85 5.41 6.07
C SER A 39 -0.95 5.30 7.59
N ALA A 40 -1.79 4.41 8.12
CA ALA A 40 -1.96 4.22 9.56
C ALA A 40 -0.64 3.80 10.24
N ILE A 41 0.18 2.98 9.57
CA ILE A 41 1.50 2.57 10.08
C ILE A 41 2.43 3.77 10.26
N THR A 42 2.51 4.67 9.27
CA THR A 42 3.44 5.82 9.29
C THR A 42 2.91 7.02 10.08
N ARG A 43 1.58 7.20 10.16
CA ARG A 43 0.92 8.35 10.79
C ARG A 43 1.37 8.60 12.22
N THR A 44 1.59 7.53 12.97
CA THR A 44 2.03 7.62 14.38
C THR A 44 3.47 8.10 14.55
N SER A 45 4.25 8.12 13.48
CA SER A 45 5.61 8.67 13.43
C SER A 45 5.65 10.14 13.02
N LEU A 46 4.49 10.78 12.80
CA LEU A 46 4.39 12.14 12.31
C LEU A 46 4.59 13.18 13.42
N GLY A 47 5.40 14.21 13.14
CA GLY A 47 5.60 15.36 14.02
C GLY A 47 6.69 15.17 15.08
N PRO A 48 6.92 16.19 15.94
CA PRO A 48 8.04 16.21 16.89
C PRO A 48 7.93 15.14 17.99
N ASN A 49 6.72 14.63 18.25
CA ASN A 49 6.46 13.54 19.19
C ASN A 49 6.19 12.20 18.46
N GLY A 50 6.65 12.07 17.21
CA GLY A 50 6.48 10.87 16.41
C GLY A 50 7.09 9.64 17.09
N MET A 51 6.36 8.52 17.06
CA MET A 51 6.83 7.26 17.63
C MET A 51 7.74 6.52 16.66
N ASN A 52 8.91 6.07 17.13
CA ASN A 52 9.77 5.19 16.36
C ASN A 52 9.07 3.86 16.03
N LYS A 53 9.39 3.32 14.86
CA LYS A 53 9.01 1.97 14.45
C LYS A 53 10.21 1.04 14.51
N MET A 54 9.96 -0.15 15.03
CA MET A 54 10.88 -1.26 15.00
C MET A 54 10.46 -2.18 13.85
N VAL A 55 11.25 -2.27 12.80
CA VAL A 55 11.00 -3.12 11.63
C VAL A 55 12.12 -4.14 11.51
N ILE A 56 11.76 -5.41 11.38
CA ILE A 56 12.69 -6.52 11.12
C ILE A 56 12.37 -7.03 9.72
N ASN A 57 13.35 -6.99 8.81
CA ASN A 57 13.15 -7.45 7.43
C ASN A 57 13.45 -8.96 7.28
N HIS A 58 13.25 -9.52 6.08
CA HIS A 58 13.54 -10.92 5.76
C HIS A 58 15.02 -11.34 5.87
N LEU A 59 15.94 -10.38 6.08
CA LEU A 59 17.37 -10.62 6.29
C LEU A 59 17.75 -10.50 7.78
N ASP A 60 16.78 -10.53 8.69
CA ASP A 60 16.95 -10.32 10.13
C ASP A 60 17.63 -8.99 10.51
N LYS A 61 17.59 -7.99 9.61
CA LYS A 61 18.10 -6.66 9.89
C LYS A 61 17.05 -5.84 10.64
N LEU A 62 17.47 -5.32 11.80
CA LEU A 62 16.67 -4.44 12.64
C LEU A 62 16.80 -2.98 12.20
N PHE A 63 15.66 -2.33 11.98
CA PHE A 63 15.55 -0.89 11.76
C PHE A 63 14.74 -0.27 12.90
N VAL A 64 15.28 0.77 13.52
CA VAL A 64 14.55 1.59 14.49
C VAL A 64 14.57 3.02 13.99
N THR A 65 13.43 3.51 13.50
CA THR A 65 13.35 4.82 12.84
C THR A 65 11.94 5.40 12.90
N ASN A 66 11.83 6.73 12.87
CA ASN A 66 10.58 7.46 12.65
C ASN A 66 10.44 7.98 11.20
N ASP A 67 11.48 7.88 10.39
CA ASP A 67 11.50 8.30 8.98
C ASP A 67 10.56 7.42 8.15
N ALA A 68 9.53 8.02 7.54
CA ALA A 68 8.48 7.24 6.89
C ALA A 68 8.98 6.53 5.65
N ALA A 69 9.83 7.16 4.84
CA ALA A 69 10.48 6.59 3.68
C ALA A 69 11.28 5.33 4.07
N SER A 70 12.07 5.40 5.14
CA SER A 70 12.79 4.23 5.66
C SER A 70 11.86 3.14 6.16
N ILE A 71 10.77 3.49 6.86
CA ILE A 71 9.76 2.53 7.33
C ILE A 71 9.14 1.78 6.14
N VAL A 72 8.61 2.52 5.15
CA VAL A 72 7.89 1.90 4.03
C VAL A 72 8.80 1.12 3.08
N ASN A 73 10.08 1.47 3.00
CA ASN A 73 11.09 0.72 2.23
C ASN A 73 11.55 -0.55 2.95
N ALA A 74 11.55 -0.55 4.29
CA ALA A 74 11.87 -1.74 5.07
C ALA A 74 10.71 -2.75 5.11
N LEU A 75 9.47 -2.28 4.92
CA LEU A 75 8.28 -3.11 4.83
C LEU A 75 8.15 -3.79 3.45
N GLU A 76 7.70 -5.04 3.43
CA GLU A 76 7.43 -5.77 2.20
C GLU A 76 6.03 -5.47 1.65
N VAL A 77 5.88 -4.31 1.00
CA VAL A 77 4.61 -3.89 0.41
C VAL A 77 4.33 -4.65 -0.89
N GLN A 78 3.38 -5.60 -0.82
CA GLN A 78 2.98 -6.45 -1.95
C GLN A 78 1.86 -5.82 -2.81
N ARG A 79 1.03 -4.97 -2.22
CA ARG A 79 -0.15 -4.37 -2.89
C ARG A 79 0.29 -3.26 -3.87
N PRO A 80 -0.09 -3.32 -5.16
CA PRO A 80 0.34 -2.32 -6.14
C PRO A 80 -0.11 -0.89 -5.80
N ALA A 81 -1.34 -0.71 -5.32
CA ALA A 81 -1.86 0.60 -4.93
C ALA A 81 -1.02 1.24 -3.80
N ALA A 82 -0.75 0.48 -2.73
CA ALA A 82 0.09 0.95 -1.63
C ALA A 82 1.54 1.24 -2.08
N LYS A 83 2.06 0.49 -3.07
CA LYS A 83 3.41 0.73 -3.63
C LYS A 83 3.53 2.10 -4.31
N ILE A 84 2.44 2.66 -4.84
CA ILE A 84 2.44 4.03 -5.37
C ILE A 84 2.72 5.04 -4.25
N LEU A 85 2.14 4.86 -3.06
CA LEU A 85 2.40 5.73 -1.90
C LEU A 85 3.85 5.60 -1.43
N VAL A 86 4.43 4.39 -1.46
CA VAL A 86 5.86 4.16 -1.17
C VAL A 86 6.74 4.98 -2.12
N LEU A 87 6.44 4.94 -3.41
CA LEU A 87 7.19 5.70 -4.43
C LEU A 87 7.02 7.22 -4.24
N ALA A 88 5.82 7.68 -3.88
CA ALA A 88 5.57 9.09 -3.61
C ALA A 88 6.36 9.59 -2.40
N GLY A 89 6.35 8.85 -1.29
CA GLY A 89 7.15 9.19 -0.10
C GLY A 89 8.65 9.17 -0.39
N LYS A 90 9.12 8.18 -1.16
CA LYS A 90 10.53 8.11 -1.58
C LYS A 90 10.93 9.30 -2.46
N ALA A 91 10.11 9.66 -3.45
CA ALA A 91 10.37 10.81 -4.31
C ALA A 91 10.43 12.11 -3.52
N GLN A 92 9.50 12.30 -2.56
CA GLN A 92 9.50 13.45 -1.67
C GLN A 92 10.80 13.53 -0.84
N GLN A 93 11.26 12.39 -0.32
CA GLN A 93 12.52 12.31 0.43
C GLN A 93 13.75 12.59 -0.43
N GLU A 94 13.78 12.12 -1.68
CA GLU A 94 14.90 12.35 -2.61
C GLU A 94 15.00 13.81 -3.06
N GLU A 95 13.85 14.46 -3.34
CA GLU A 95 13.82 15.81 -3.88
C GLU A 95 13.89 16.90 -2.81
N ILE A 96 13.18 16.73 -1.68
CA ILE A 96 13.03 17.76 -0.65
C ILE A 96 13.74 17.37 0.65
N GLY A 97 13.79 16.07 0.97
CA GLY A 97 14.39 15.56 2.21
C GLY A 97 13.51 15.69 3.45
N ASP A 98 12.26 16.15 3.30
CA ASP A 98 11.28 16.28 4.38
C ASP A 98 9.84 16.15 3.83
N GLY A 99 8.88 15.89 4.73
CA GLY A 99 7.46 15.80 4.43
C GLY A 99 7.04 14.46 3.83
N ASP A 100 7.93 13.48 3.74
CA ASP A 100 7.65 12.13 3.26
C ASP A 100 6.50 11.45 4.04
N ASN A 101 6.49 11.58 5.37
CA ASN A 101 5.42 11.05 6.22
C ASN A 101 4.09 11.78 5.99
N LEU A 102 4.15 13.11 5.82
CA LEU A 102 2.96 13.88 5.47
C LEU A 102 2.41 13.41 4.13
N THR A 103 3.25 13.24 3.12
CA THR A 103 2.85 12.76 1.78
C THR A 103 2.14 11.41 1.84
N VAL A 104 2.70 10.43 2.56
CA VAL A 104 2.09 9.11 2.69
C VAL A 104 0.79 9.18 3.51
N SER A 105 0.83 9.86 4.66
CA SER A 105 -0.32 9.91 5.57
C SER A 105 -1.49 10.68 4.97
N PHE A 106 -1.23 11.83 4.35
CA PHE A 106 -2.22 12.68 3.70
C PHE A 106 -2.85 11.99 2.49
N SER A 107 -2.05 11.26 1.70
CA SER A 107 -2.58 10.46 0.57
C SER A 107 -3.54 9.38 1.05
N GLY A 108 -3.25 8.71 2.17
CA GLY A 108 -4.17 7.76 2.79
C GLY A 108 -5.48 8.42 3.25
N GLU A 109 -5.41 9.61 3.83
CA GLU A 109 -6.57 10.38 4.27
C GLU A 109 -7.46 10.82 3.08
N LEU A 110 -6.86 11.25 1.96
CA LEU A 110 -7.60 11.58 0.75
C LEU A 110 -8.37 10.37 0.19
N LEU A 111 -7.72 9.20 0.19
CA LEU A 111 -8.35 7.96 -0.28
C LEU A 111 -9.47 7.49 0.65
N GLN A 112 -9.29 7.66 1.97
CA GLN A 112 -10.35 7.38 2.95
C GLN A 112 -11.58 8.28 2.72
N ASN A 113 -11.38 9.58 2.57
CA ASN A 113 -12.48 10.50 2.28
C ASN A 113 -13.16 10.23 0.94
N ALA A 114 -12.44 9.64 -0.03
CA ALA A 114 -13.02 9.25 -1.32
C ALA A 114 -13.86 7.95 -1.25
N GLU A 115 -13.67 7.12 -0.22
CA GLU A 115 -14.48 5.93 0.04
C GLU A 115 -15.79 6.27 0.76
N GLU A 116 -15.83 7.32 1.59
CA GLU A 116 -17.03 7.70 2.32
C GLU A 116 -18.17 8.07 1.34
N PRO A 117 -19.32 7.37 1.38
CA PRO A 117 -20.46 7.74 0.57
C PRO A 117 -21.07 9.04 1.12
N ASN A 118 -21.21 10.05 0.24
CA ASN A 118 -22.06 11.22 0.52
C ASN A 118 -23.50 10.83 0.83
#